data_AF-A0A7C4E4U1-F1
#
_entry.id   AF-A0A7C4E4U1-F1
#
_cell.length_a   1.000
_cell.length_b   1.000
_cell.length_c   1.000
_cell.angle_alpha   90.00
_cell.angle_beta   90.00
_cell.angle_gamma   90.00
#
_symmetry.space_group_name_H-M   'P 1'
#
loop_
_entity.id
_entity.type
_entity.pdbx_description
1 polymer ?
#
loop_
_entity_poly.entity_id
_entity_poly.type
_entity_poly.pdbx_seq_one_letter_code
_entity_poly.pdbx_strand_id
1 'polypeptide(L)' 'MFKFAIAAGISVEWLLGPTVESWLGFGLASLRTLMATAAAWMIFEAGRAAISAVMTLDDRP' A
#
# COMPACT_ATOMS: atom_id res chain seq x y z
N MET A 1 -0.70 -5.95 -9.35
CA MET A 1 -1.26 -5.55 -8.04
C MET A 1 -0.78 -4.16 -7.60
N PHE A 2 0.41 -3.70 -8.03
CA PHE A 2 0.98 -2.40 -7.62
C PHE A 2 0.08 -1.19 -7.90
N LYS A 3 -0.65 -1.20 -9.02
CA LYS A 3 -1.68 -0.18 -9.34
C LYS A 3 -2.74 -0.01 -8.24
N PHE A 4 -3.14 -1.09 -7.55
CA PHE A 4 -4.10 -1.02 -6.46
C PHE A 4 -3.46 -0.50 -5.17
N ALA A 5 -2.19 -0.83 -4.92
CA ALA A 5 -1.42 -0.26 -3.82
C ALA A 5 -1.22 1.26 -3.99
N ILE A 6 -0.94 1.73 -5.21
CA ILE A 6 -0.86 3.17 -5.53
C ILE A 6 -2.21 3.84 -5.24
N ALA A 7 -3.31 3.28 -5.77
CA ALA A 7 -4.63 3.83 -5.54
C ALA A 7 -4.98 3.91 -4.05
N ALA A 8 -4.63 2.87 -3.28
CA ALA A 8 -4.81 2.84 -1.84
C ALA A 8 -3.95 3.91 -1.13
N GLY A 9 -2.67 4.04 -1.48
CA GLY A 9 -1.78 5.04 -0.90
C GLY A 9 -2.24 6.47 -1.16
N ILE A 10 -2.69 6.77 -2.39
CA ILE A 10 -3.27 8.08 -2.74
C ILE A 10 -4.56 8.33 -1.95
N SER A 11 -5.43 7.34 -1.85
CA SER A 11 -6.70 7.47 -1.11
C SER A 11 -6.46 7.71 0.38
N VAL A 12 -5.46 7.05 0.97
CA VAL A 12 -5.05 7.25 2.37
C VAL A 12 -4.55 8.67 2.58
N GLU A 13 -3.65 9.16 1.73
CA GLU A 13 -3.16 10.53 1.82
C GLU A 13 -4.31 11.53 1.65
N TRP A 14 -5.26 11.27 0.75
CA TRP A 14 -6.34 12.20 0.47
C TRP A 14 -7.37 12.27 1.61
N LEU A 15 -7.64 11.16 2.29
CA LEU A 15 -8.62 11.08 3.37
C LEU A 15 -8.04 11.44 4.75
N LEU A 16 -6.78 11.08 5.00
CA LEU A 16 -6.16 11.16 6.33
C LEU A 16 -4.96 12.11 6.38
N GLY A 17 -4.48 12.58 5.22
CA GLY A 17 -3.35 13.49 5.13
C GLY A 17 -3.72 14.91 5.58
N PRO A 18 -2.76 15.65 6.16
CA PRO A 18 -2.89 17.07 6.45
C PRO A 18 -3.00 17.90 5.16
N THR A 19 -3.64 19.06 5.27
CA THR A 19 -3.77 20.02 4.17
C THR A 19 -2.40 20.49 3.69
N VAL A 20 -2.24 20.58 2.37
CA VAL A 20 -1.00 21.01 1.73
C VAL A 20 -1.14 22.46 1.27
N GLU A 21 -0.43 23.38 1.92
CA GLU A 21 -0.47 24.82 1.62
C GLU A 21 0.84 25.35 1.01
N SER A 22 1.87 24.52 0.91
CA SER A 22 3.18 24.92 0.41
C SER A 22 3.85 23.83 -0.43
N TRP A 23 4.84 24.23 -1.22
CA TRP A 23 5.66 23.31 -2.02
C TRP A 23 6.38 22.27 -1.16
N LEU A 24 6.87 22.66 0.01
CA LEU A 24 7.46 21.73 0.96
C LEU A 24 6.42 20.73 1.49
N GLY A 25 5.22 21.21 1.81
CA GLY A 25 4.10 20.37 2.21
C GLY A 25 3.72 19.36 1.13
N PHE A 26 3.75 19.77 -0.14
CA PHE A 26 3.50 18.87 -1.28
C PHE A 26 4.57 17.78 -1.39
N GLY A 27 5.84 18.14 -1.22
CA GLY A 27 6.94 17.17 -1.17
C GLY A 27 6.74 16.12 -0.09
N LEU A 28 6.42 16.56 1.14
CA LEU A 28 6.15 15.65 2.26
C LEU A 28 4.89 14.80 2.05
N ALA A 29 3.82 15.35 1.47
CA ALA A 29 2.62 14.60 1.12
C ALA A 29 2.90 13.52 0.08
N SER A 30 3.71 13.82 -0.95
CA SER A 30 4.11 12.84 -1.95
C SER A 30 4.94 11.70 -1.34
N LEU A 31 5.84 12.02 -0.40
CA LEU A 31 6.64 11.01 0.31
C LEU A 31 5.76 10.12 1.19
N ARG A 32 4.81 10.70 1.95
CA ARG A 32 3.87 9.94 2.78
C ARG A 32 2.98 9.03 1.92
N THR A 33 2.50 9.53 0.79
CA THR A 33 1.75 8.74 -0.21
C THR A 33 2.56 7.56 -0.71
N LEU A 34 3.85 7.77 -1.00
CA LEU A 34 4.76 6.73 -1.49
C LEU A 34 5.00 5.67 -0.41
N MET A 35 5.20 6.07 0.84
CA MET A 35 5.32 5.15 1.98
C MET A 35 4.03 4.35 2.21
N ALA A 36 2.86 5.01 2.17
CA ALA A 36 1.57 4.34 2.29
C ALA A 36 1.35 3.33 1.14
N THR A 37 1.73 3.70 -0.08
CA THR A 37 1.70 2.81 -1.25
C THR A 37 2.61 1.60 -1.04
N ALA A 38 3.83 1.79 -0.56
CA ALA A 38 4.77 0.71 -0.31
C ALA A 38 4.25 -0.24 0.80
N ALA A 39 3.66 0.31 1.87
CA ALA A 39 3.04 -0.49 2.92
C ALA A 39 1.86 -1.32 2.40
N ALA A 40 0.93 -0.70 1.65
CA ALA A 40 -0.17 -1.40 1.01
C ALA A 40 0.32 -2.51 0.08
N TRP A 41 1.38 -2.23 -0.69
CA TRP A 41 2.01 -3.21 -1.56
C TRP A 41 2.51 -4.44 -0.80
N MET A 42 3.25 -4.23 0.29
CA MET A 42 3.76 -5.31 1.13
C MET A 42 2.63 -6.15 1.75
N ILE A 43 1.52 -5.52 2.16
CA ILE A 43 0.35 -6.24 2.70
C ILE A 43 -0.28 -7.15 1.63
N PHE A 44 -0.44 -6.65 0.40
CA PHE A 44 -0.98 -7.47 -0.70
C PHE A 44 -0.07 -8.66 -1.02
N GLU A 45 1.24 -8.44 -1.07
CA GLU A 45 2.20 -9.50 -1.32
C GLU A 45 2.23 -10.53 -0.19
N ALA A 46 2.17 -10.08 1.07
CA ALA A 46 2.06 -10.96 2.22
C ALA A 46 0.77 -11.80 2.19
N GLY A 47 -0.37 -11.19 1.87
CA GLY A 47 -1.64 -11.90 1.72
C GLY A 47 -1.58 -12.95 0.60
N ARG A 48 -0.97 -12.61 -0.54
CA ARG A 48 -0.76 -13.54 -1.65
C ARG A 48 0.13 -14.73 -1.24
N ALA A 49 1.22 -14.45 -0.55
CA ALA A 49 2.12 -15.49 -0.04
C ALA A 49 1.42 -16.42 0.96
N ALA A 50 0.61 -15.86 1.87
CA ALA A 50 -0.18 -16.64 2.83
C ALA A 50 -1.20 -17.55 2.13
N ILE A 51 -1.94 -17.04 1.14
CA ILE A 51 -2.89 -17.85 0.36
C ILE A 51 -2.16 -18.99 -0.35
N SER A 52 -1.04 -18.70 -1.00
CA SER A 52 -0.23 -19.71 -1.69
C SER A 52 0.29 -20.78 -0.72
N ALA A 53 0.70 -20.38 0.48
CA ALA A 53 1.16 -21.29 1.53
C ALA A 53 0.03 -22.18 2.05
N VAL A 54 -1.19 -21.65 2.20
CA VAL A 54 -2.38 -22.44 2.60
C VAL A 54 -2.72 -23.48 1.54
N MET A 55 -2.77 -23.09 0.26
CA MET A 55 -3.05 -24.02 -0.84
C MET A 55 -2.02 -25.16 -0.92
N THR A 56 -0.74 -24.87 -0.68
CA THR A 56 0.31 -25.91 -0.64
C THR A 56 0.25 -26.82 0.58
N LEU A 57 -0.42 -26.40 1.67
CA LEU A 57 -0.70 -27.28 2.81
C LEU A 57 -1.87 -28.23 2.53
N ASP A 58 -2.90 -27.75 1.82
CA ASP A 58 -4.05 -28.55 1.40
C ASP A 58 -3.68 -29.62 0.35
N ASP A 59 -2.63 -29.38 -0.46
CA ASP A 59 -2.11 -30.33 -1.45
C ASP A 59 -1.19 -31.43 -0.87
N ARG A 60 -1.07 -31.55 0.47
CA ARG A 60 -0.32 -32.65 1.10
C ARG A 60 -1.16 -33.94 1.05
N PRO A 61 -0.60 -35.08 0.58
CA PRO A 61 -1.33 -36.33 0.37
C PRO A 61 -1.87 -36.97 1.65
#